data_AF-A0A439RRJ8-F1
#
_entry.id   AF-A0A439RRJ8-F1
#
_cell.length_a   1.000
_cell.length_b   1.000
_cell.length_c   1.000
_cell.angle_alpha   90.00
_cell.angle_beta   90.00
_cell.angle_gamma   90.00
#
_symmetry.space_group_name_H-M   'P 1'
#
loop_
_entity.id
_entity.type
_entity.pdbx_description
1 polymer ?
#
loop_
_entity_poly.entity_id
_entity_poly.type
_entity_poly.pdbx_seq_one_letter_code
_entity_poly.pdbx_strand_id
1 'polypeptide(L)'
;MSTQFNVPKAKDGLTVKSIAGFKPRPDGGFYEVSDIGETKALRVQVSGRAKVFYMNARWKKGATSATSRAIGEFSESERPGFISLAQARDKVREWEALRRAGIDPAEKAAEEKEAEERAKTKATADAVTAQAGVFSAVAEAYLADADFRKQRRVIPSEREIRTELLDPERNPWMSKQISEIEDEDVFALVAAIRDRKRTYSSGRVKVGAPSAAKLNGCAMSKPKAVPLRTPRR
;
A
#
# COMPACT_ATOMS: atom_id res chain seq x y z
N MET A 1 1.21 -51.27 30.81
CA MET A 1 -0.24 -51.35 31.05
C MET A 1 -0.86 -50.05 30.57
N SER A 2 -1.73 -50.08 29.55
CA SER A 2 -2.41 -48.87 29.05
C SER A 2 -3.58 -48.56 29.97
N THR A 3 -3.49 -47.45 30.71
CA THR A 3 -4.58 -46.98 31.58
C THR A 3 -5.72 -46.50 30.68
N GLN A 4 -6.89 -47.16 30.76
CA GLN A 4 -8.07 -46.74 30.01
C GLN A 4 -8.52 -45.37 30.51
N PHE A 5 -8.32 -44.32 29.71
CA PHE A 5 -8.81 -42.97 30.01
C PHE A 5 -10.29 -42.87 29.64
N ASN A 6 -11.15 -42.60 30.63
CA ASN A 6 -12.57 -42.41 30.40
C ASN A 6 -12.84 -40.97 29.92
N VAL A 7 -13.34 -40.83 28.69
CA VAL A 7 -13.63 -39.51 28.11
C VAL A 7 -14.83 -38.90 28.83
N PRO A 8 -14.69 -37.69 29.42
CA PRO A 8 -15.79 -37.03 30.11
C PRO A 8 -16.92 -36.74 29.12
N LYS A 9 -18.14 -37.15 29.47
CA LYS A 9 -19.36 -36.82 28.71
C LYS A 9 -20.06 -35.65 29.38
N ALA A 10 -20.44 -34.65 28.57
CA ALA A 10 -21.25 -33.54 29.04
C ALA A 10 -22.72 -33.96 29.09
N LYS A 11 -23.23 -34.32 30.28
CA LYS A 11 -24.60 -34.86 30.45
C LYS A 11 -25.68 -33.84 30.04
N ASP A 12 -25.51 -32.58 30.44
CA ASP A 12 -26.48 -31.50 30.22
C ASP A 12 -26.09 -30.56 29.06
N GLY A 13 -25.20 -31.03 28.18
CA GLY A 13 -24.57 -30.20 27.15
C GLY A 13 -23.34 -29.44 27.65
N LEU A 14 -22.66 -28.78 26.73
CA LEU A 14 -21.45 -28.02 27.04
C LEU A 14 -21.81 -26.73 27.78
N THR A 15 -21.15 -26.49 28.90
CA THR A 15 -21.17 -25.24 29.65
C THR A 15 -19.75 -24.69 29.77
N VAL A 16 -19.60 -23.37 29.93
CA VAL A 16 -18.29 -22.73 30.11
C VAL A 16 -17.49 -23.39 31.24
N LYS A 17 -18.15 -23.63 32.39
CA LYS A 17 -17.54 -24.32 33.54
C LYS A 17 -17.11 -25.75 33.22
N SER A 18 -17.92 -26.50 32.48
CA SER A 18 -17.54 -27.87 32.08
C SER A 18 -16.34 -27.89 31.14
N ILE A 19 -16.30 -26.98 30.17
CA ILE A 19 -15.18 -26.88 29.22
C ILE A 19 -13.90 -26.47 29.95
N ALA A 20 -13.98 -25.48 30.83
CA ALA A 20 -12.89 -25.08 31.72
C ALA A 20 -12.35 -26.26 32.55
N GLY A 21 -13.26 -27.07 33.11
CA GLY A 21 -12.92 -28.24 33.93
C GLY A 21 -12.34 -29.45 33.19
N PHE A 22 -12.43 -29.50 31.86
CA PHE A 22 -11.87 -30.61 31.09
C PHE A 22 -10.35 -30.67 31.20
N LYS A 23 -9.86 -31.79 31.73
CA LYS A 23 -8.43 -32.09 31.87
C LYS A 23 -7.91 -32.77 30.60
N PRO A 24 -6.69 -32.46 30.14
CA PRO A 24 -6.10 -33.16 29.01
C PRO A 24 -5.86 -34.64 29.33
N ARG A 25 -5.69 -35.45 28.29
CA ARG A 25 -5.38 -36.88 28.42
C ARG A 25 -3.99 -37.05 29.07
N PRO A 26 -3.84 -37.91 30.09
CA PRO A 26 -2.55 -38.06 30.80
C PRO A 26 -1.48 -38.76 29.96
N ASP A 27 -1.88 -39.58 28.99
CA ASP A 27 -1.02 -40.27 28.02
C ASP A 27 -0.70 -39.41 26.79
N GLY A 28 -1.11 -38.14 26.78
CA GLY A 28 -0.99 -37.25 25.63
C GLY A 28 -2.08 -37.45 24.57
N GLY A 29 -2.03 -36.63 23.52
CA GLY A 29 -3.05 -36.61 22.48
C GLY A 29 -4.26 -35.76 22.83
N PHE A 30 -5.42 -36.09 22.24
CA PHE A 30 -6.66 -35.36 22.41
C PHE A 30 -7.86 -36.29 22.56
N TYR A 31 -8.95 -35.74 23.09
CA TYR A 31 -10.27 -36.36 23.02
C TYR A 31 -11.32 -35.35 22.62
N GLU A 32 -12.47 -35.87 22.21
CA GLU A 32 -13.58 -35.08 21.69
C GLU A 32 -14.77 -35.15 22.65
N VAL A 33 -15.38 -34.00 22.93
CA VAL A 33 -16.64 -33.91 23.68
C VAL A 33 -17.67 -33.20 22.80
N SER A 34 -18.82 -33.84 22.57
CA SER A 34 -19.90 -33.26 21.77
C SER A 34 -20.83 -32.40 22.62
N ASP A 35 -21.37 -31.32 22.05
CA ASP A 35 -22.45 -30.57 22.68
C ASP A 35 -23.77 -31.32 22.50
N ILE A 36 -24.30 -31.86 23.59
CA ILE A 36 -25.60 -32.55 23.59
C ILE A 36 -26.76 -31.55 23.62
N GLY A 37 -26.49 -30.31 24.03
CA GLY A 37 -27.51 -29.27 24.24
C GLY A 37 -27.96 -28.61 22.94
N GLU A 38 -27.70 -27.29 22.85
CA GLU A 38 -28.26 -26.43 21.80
C GLU A 38 -27.81 -26.80 20.38
N THR A 39 -26.58 -27.30 20.22
CA THR A 39 -25.99 -27.46 18.89
C THR A 39 -25.28 -28.80 18.73
N LYS A 40 -26.00 -29.82 18.27
CA LYS A 40 -25.50 -31.21 18.17
C LYS A 40 -24.26 -31.39 17.28
N ALA A 41 -24.02 -30.45 16.35
CA ALA A 41 -22.86 -30.47 15.47
C ALA A 41 -21.58 -29.87 16.10
N LEU A 42 -21.72 -29.12 17.20
CA LEU A 42 -20.60 -28.51 17.90
C LEU A 42 -19.86 -29.56 18.73
N ARG A 43 -18.53 -29.56 18.63
CA ARG A 43 -17.66 -30.40 19.43
C ARG A 43 -16.46 -29.61 19.95
N VAL A 44 -15.91 -30.08 21.06
CA VAL A 44 -14.69 -29.55 21.66
C VAL A 44 -13.62 -30.62 21.62
N GLN A 45 -12.47 -30.27 21.04
CA GLN A 45 -11.25 -31.07 21.08
C GLN A 45 -10.42 -30.59 22.25
N VAL A 46 -10.18 -31.46 23.22
CA VAL A 46 -9.37 -31.15 24.40
C VAL A 46 -7.99 -31.77 24.20
N SER A 47 -6.98 -30.92 24.06
CA SER A 47 -5.57 -31.32 23.99
C SER A 47 -4.78 -30.77 25.18
N GLY A 48 -3.53 -31.20 25.34
CA GLY A 48 -2.62 -30.65 26.35
C GLY A 48 -2.30 -29.15 26.16
N ARG A 49 -2.45 -28.63 24.94
CA ARG A 49 -2.14 -27.24 24.61
C ARG A 49 -3.36 -26.33 24.69
N ALA A 50 -4.46 -26.77 24.09
CA ALA A 50 -5.60 -25.92 23.80
C ALA A 50 -6.90 -26.73 23.78
N LYS A 51 -8.02 -26.02 23.98
CA LYS A 51 -9.38 -26.53 23.79
C LYS A 51 -9.94 -25.88 22.54
N VAL A 52 -10.19 -26.66 21.49
CA VAL A 52 -10.59 -26.12 20.19
C VAL A 52 -12.02 -26.50 19.87
N PHE A 53 -12.85 -25.54 19.52
CA PHE A 53 -14.17 -25.80 18.97
C PHE A 53 -14.05 -26.18 17.51
N TYR A 54 -14.75 -27.23 17.11
CA TYR A 54 -14.84 -27.62 15.71
C TYR A 54 -16.23 -28.19 15.42
N MET A 55 -16.59 -28.15 14.14
CA MET A 55 -17.79 -28.76 13.61
C MET A 55 -17.38 -29.89 12.67
N ASN A 56 -17.91 -31.08 12.90
CA ASN A 56 -17.73 -32.21 11.99
C ASN A 56 -18.99 -32.40 11.17
N ALA A 57 -18.89 -32.18 9.86
CA ALA A 57 -20.03 -32.29 8.96
C ALA A 57 -19.60 -32.72 7.55
N ARG A 58 -20.58 -33.22 6.80
CA ARG A 58 -20.46 -33.38 5.35
C ARG A 58 -20.86 -32.06 4.70
N TRP A 59 -19.87 -31.29 4.26
CA TRP A 59 -20.04 -29.93 3.75
C TRP A 59 -20.68 -29.89 2.36
N LYS A 60 -20.26 -30.80 1.48
CA LYS A 60 -20.80 -30.95 0.12
C LYS A 60 -21.84 -32.06 0.06
N LYS A 61 -22.90 -31.86 -0.73
CA LYS A 61 -23.90 -32.91 -0.99
C LYS A 61 -23.23 -34.07 -1.71
N GLY A 62 -23.38 -35.29 -1.19
CA GLY A 62 -22.74 -36.49 -1.75
C GLY A 62 -21.30 -36.75 -1.29
N ALA A 63 -20.76 -35.94 -0.37
CA ALA A 63 -19.44 -36.21 0.20
C ALA A 63 -19.40 -37.56 0.94
N THR A 64 -18.42 -38.39 0.58
CA THR A 64 -18.24 -39.74 1.12
C THR A 64 -17.85 -39.72 2.60
N SER A 65 -17.00 -38.76 2.99
CA SER A 65 -16.51 -38.57 4.36
C SER A 65 -16.97 -37.23 4.94
N ALA A 66 -17.14 -37.19 6.25
CA ALA A 66 -17.33 -35.94 6.98
C ALA A 66 -15.96 -35.30 7.24
N THR A 67 -15.89 -33.97 7.18
CA THR A 67 -14.65 -33.22 7.41
C THR A 67 -14.84 -32.32 8.61
N SER A 68 -13.87 -32.33 9.53
CA SER A 68 -13.85 -31.41 10.67
C SER A 68 -13.33 -30.04 10.23
N ARG A 69 -14.03 -28.98 10.62
CA ARG A 69 -13.59 -27.59 10.46
C ARG A 69 -13.45 -26.94 11.82
N ALA A 70 -12.28 -26.38 12.11
CA ALA A 70 -12.01 -25.67 13.36
C ALA A 70 -12.67 -24.29 13.34
N ILE A 71 -13.39 -23.97 14.40
CA ILE A 71 -14.12 -22.70 14.58
C ILE A 71 -13.24 -21.68 15.31
N GLY A 72 -12.51 -22.15 16.33
CA GLY A 72 -11.63 -21.32 17.14
C GLY A 72 -11.20 -21.98 18.45
N GLU A 73 -10.23 -21.37 19.12
CA GLU A 73 -9.74 -21.81 20.42
C GLU A 73 -10.59 -21.20 21.56
N PHE A 74 -10.96 -22.03 22.53
CA PHE A 74 -11.77 -21.63 23.68
C PHE A 74 -10.96 -20.78 24.67
N SER A 75 -11.58 -19.70 25.14
CA SER A 75 -11.14 -18.96 26.32
C SER A 75 -12.35 -18.66 27.22
N GLU A 76 -12.13 -18.68 28.54
CA GLU A 76 -13.13 -18.25 29.51
C GLU A 76 -13.36 -16.73 29.48
N SER A 77 -12.31 -15.97 29.12
CA SER A 77 -12.36 -14.52 28.98
C SER A 77 -12.37 -14.13 27.51
N GLU A 78 -13.12 -13.08 27.16
CA GLU A 78 -13.14 -12.51 25.81
C GLU A 78 -11.78 -11.89 25.52
N ARG A 79 -10.88 -12.71 24.95
CA ARG A 79 -9.54 -12.32 24.55
C ARG A 79 -9.47 -12.27 23.03
N PRO A 80 -8.74 -11.29 22.46
CA PRO A 80 -8.52 -11.27 21.02
C PRO A 80 -7.85 -12.56 20.56
N GLY A 81 -8.41 -13.18 19.51
CA GLY A 81 -7.93 -14.45 18.95
C GLY A 81 -8.58 -15.72 19.53
N PHE A 82 -9.41 -15.61 20.57
CA PHE A 82 -10.15 -16.73 21.15
C PHE A 82 -11.65 -16.56 20.95
N ILE A 83 -12.40 -17.66 21.08
CA ILE A 83 -13.85 -17.67 20.91
C ILE A 83 -14.55 -18.19 22.17
N SER A 84 -15.65 -17.53 22.56
CA SER A 84 -16.50 -17.99 23.66
C SER A 84 -17.42 -19.14 23.21
N LEU A 85 -18.00 -19.86 24.18
CA LEU A 85 -18.96 -20.93 23.87
C LEU A 85 -20.20 -20.41 23.11
N ALA A 86 -20.71 -19.23 23.48
CA ALA A 86 -21.85 -18.61 22.80
C ALA A 86 -21.53 -18.30 21.34
N GLN A 87 -20.39 -17.62 21.11
CA GLN A 87 -19.91 -17.32 19.76
C GLN A 87 -19.65 -18.59 18.93
N ALA A 88 -19.15 -19.67 19.56
CA ALA A 88 -18.96 -20.94 18.88
C ALA A 88 -20.31 -21.56 18.45
N ARG A 89 -21.35 -21.49 19.28
CA ARG A 89 -22.70 -21.94 18.93
C ARG A 89 -23.28 -21.12 17.77
N ASP A 90 -23.12 -19.81 17.79
CA ASP A 90 -23.61 -18.93 16.73
C ASP A 90 -22.91 -19.23 15.39
N LYS A 91 -21.58 -19.37 15.39
CA LYS A 91 -20.84 -19.79 14.19
C LYS A 91 -21.29 -21.16 13.68
N VAL A 92 -21.61 -22.11 14.55
CA VAL A 92 -22.13 -23.41 14.09
C VAL A 92 -23.51 -23.26 13.46
N ARG A 93 -24.40 -22.40 13.99
CA ARG A 93 -25.71 -22.12 13.37
C ARG A 93 -25.53 -21.53 11.97
N GLU A 94 -24.62 -20.58 11.82
CA GLU A 94 -24.25 -20.01 10.52
C GLU A 94 -23.71 -21.07 9.57
N TRP A 95 -22.79 -21.92 10.04
CA TRP A 95 -22.20 -22.99 9.23
C TRP A 95 -23.20 -24.07 8.86
N GLU A 96 -24.18 -24.37 9.73
CA GLU A 96 -25.30 -25.24 9.39
C GLU A 96 -26.19 -24.64 8.32
N ALA A 97 -26.46 -23.33 8.36
CA ALA A 97 -27.21 -22.63 7.33
C ALA A 97 -26.48 -22.67 5.97
N LEU A 98 -25.17 -22.40 5.96
CA LEU A 98 -24.33 -22.52 4.76
C LEU A 98 -24.30 -23.95 4.22
N ARG A 99 -24.16 -24.95 5.09
CA ARG A 99 -24.20 -26.37 4.72
C ARG A 99 -25.55 -26.76 4.11
N ARG A 100 -26.67 -26.24 4.62
CA ARG A 100 -28.01 -26.45 4.05
C ARG A 100 -28.14 -25.81 2.66
N ALA A 101 -27.48 -24.67 2.44
CA ALA A 101 -27.37 -24.03 1.13
C ALA A 101 -26.37 -24.74 0.19
N GLY A 102 -25.62 -25.73 0.68
CA GLY A 102 -24.62 -26.46 -0.11
C GLY A 102 -23.28 -25.74 -0.27
N ILE A 103 -23.03 -24.70 0.54
CA ILE A 103 -21.81 -23.89 0.53
C ILE A 103 -20.89 -24.36 1.67
N ASP A 104 -19.61 -24.64 1.38
CA ASP A 104 -18.61 -24.94 2.42
C ASP A 104 -18.16 -23.63 3.08
N PRO A 105 -18.24 -23.47 4.41
CA PRO A 105 -17.76 -22.28 5.11
C PRO A 105 -16.29 -21.94 4.84
N ALA A 106 -15.45 -22.93 4.51
CA ALA A 106 -14.05 -22.69 4.16
C ALA A 106 -13.91 -21.96 2.82
N GLU A 107 -14.80 -22.22 1.86
CA GLU A 107 -14.81 -21.52 0.56
C GLU A 107 -15.24 -20.08 0.76
N LYS A 108 -16.29 -19.83 1.54
CA LYS A 108 -16.74 -18.47 1.86
C LYS A 108 -15.69 -17.64 2.61
N ALA A 109 -15.00 -18.25 3.59
CA ALA A 109 -13.94 -17.58 4.32
C ALA A 109 -12.71 -17.27 3.43
N ALA A 110 -12.45 -18.09 2.41
CA ALA A 110 -11.41 -17.81 1.43
C ALA A 110 -11.82 -16.66 0.50
N GLU A 111 -13.07 -16.65 0.02
CA GLU A 111 -13.62 -15.57 -0.81
C GLU A 111 -13.61 -14.21 -0.09
N GLU A 112 -14.00 -14.18 1.19
CA GLU A 112 -13.97 -12.95 2.00
C GLU A 112 -12.54 -12.41 2.16
N LYS A 113 -11.56 -13.29 2.41
CA LYS A 113 -10.14 -12.90 2.48
C LYS A 113 -9.62 -12.39 1.14
N GLU A 114 -9.93 -13.08 0.04
CA GLU A 114 -9.56 -12.61 -1.29
C GLU A 114 -10.20 -11.28 -1.63
N ALA A 115 -11.46 -11.05 -1.23
CA ALA A 115 -12.13 -9.77 -1.43
C ALA A 115 -11.47 -8.64 -0.64
N GLU A 116 -11.07 -8.90 0.61
CA GLU A 116 -10.31 -7.94 1.42
C GLU A 116 -8.92 -7.64 0.84
N GLU A 117 -8.21 -8.65 0.36
CA GLU A 117 -6.91 -8.48 -0.29
C GLU A 117 -7.04 -7.72 -1.61
N ARG A 118 -8.07 -8.01 -2.41
CA ARG A 118 -8.40 -7.24 -3.62
C ARG A 118 -8.79 -5.80 -3.30
N ALA A 119 -9.48 -5.54 -2.19
CA ALA A 119 -9.80 -4.19 -1.77
C ALA A 119 -8.55 -3.41 -1.33
N LYS A 120 -7.65 -4.05 -0.58
CA LYS A 120 -6.38 -3.44 -0.13
C LYS A 120 -5.46 -3.13 -1.30
N THR A 121 -5.32 -4.05 -2.24
CA THR A 121 -4.49 -3.85 -3.44
C THR A 121 -5.02 -2.73 -4.34
N LYS A 122 -6.34 -2.64 -4.55
CA LYS A 122 -6.95 -1.51 -5.27
C LYS A 122 -6.69 -0.17 -4.59
N ALA A 123 -6.90 -0.08 -3.27
CA ALA A 123 -6.63 1.15 -2.52
C ALA A 123 -5.17 1.63 -2.64
N THR A 124 -4.21 0.70 -2.67
CA THR A 124 -2.79 1.07 -2.88
C THR A 124 -2.49 1.50 -4.31
N ALA A 125 -3.11 0.88 -5.31
CA ALA A 125 -2.92 1.26 -6.72
C ALA A 125 -3.50 2.65 -7.01
N ASP A 126 -4.67 2.96 -6.44
CA ASP A 126 -5.31 4.26 -6.58
C ASP A 126 -4.48 5.36 -5.89
N ALA A 127 -3.88 5.08 -4.73
CA ALA A 127 -3.01 6.03 -4.03
C ALA A 127 -1.71 6.34 -4.81
N VAL A 128 -1.10 5.33 -5.44
CA VAL A 128 0.11 5.51 -6.27
C VAL A 128 -0.20 6.29 -7.54
N THR A 129 -1.35 6.00 -8.18
CA THR A 129 -1.78 6.72 -9.38
C THR A 129 -2.14 8.17 -9.05
N ALA A 130 -2.80 8.41 -7.91
CA ALA A 130 -3.11 9.75 -7.43
C ALA A 130 -1.85 10.58 -7.18
N GLN A 131 -0.77 9.99 -6.64
CA GLN A 131 0.50 10.68 -6.45
C GLN A 131 1.23 10.97 -7.76
N ALA A 132 1.15 10.07 -8.74
CA ALA A 132 1.77 10.27 -10.06
C ALA A 132 1.10 11.40 -10.87
N GLY A 133 -0.18 11.71 -10.60
CA GLY A 133 -0.92 12.81 -11.23
C GLY A 133 -0.72 14.18 -10.58
N VAL A 134 -0.02 14.27 -9.45
CA VAL A 134 0.25 15.55 -8.77
C VAL A 134 1.32 16.34 -9.51
N PHE A 135 1.13 17.65 -9.63
CA PHE A 135 2.07 18.53 -10.34
C PHE A 135 3.52 18.39 -9.85
N SER A 136 3.74 18.35 -8.53
CA SER A 136 5.08 18.21 -7.95
C SER A 136 5.79 16.93 -8.38
N ALA A 137 5.09 15.80 -8.44
CA ALA A 137 5.65 14.53 -8.87
C ALA A 137 6.06 14.57 -10.35
N VAL A 138 5.22 15.17 -11.20
CA VAL A 138 5.51 15.31 -12.64
C VAL A 138 6.64 16.30 -12.89
N ALA A 139 6.69 17.41 -12.15
CA ALA A 139 7.78 18.38 -12.26
C ALA A 139 9.13 17.81 -11.81
N GLU A 140 9.18 17.02 -10.72
CA GLU A 140 10.39 16.30 -10.32
C GLU A 140 10.79 15.23 -11.35
N ALA A 141 9.83 14.52 -11.94
CA ALA A 141 10.10 13.58 -13.04
C ALA A 141 10.69 14.29 -14.27
N TYR A 142 10.18 15.47 -14.61
CA TYR A 142 10.73 16.30 -15.68
C TYR A 142 12.17 16.77 -15.38
N LEU A 143 12.48 17.12 -14.12
CA LEU A 143 13.85 17.46 -13.71
C LEU A 143 14.80 16.25 -13.71
N ALA A 144 14.28 15.03 -13.55
CA ALA A 144 15.03 13.79 -13.63
C ALA A 144 15.24 13.30 -15.08
N ASP A 145 14.45 13.81 -16.02
CA ASP A 145 14.48 13.40 -17.42
C ASP A 145 15.84 13.63 -18.09
N ALA A 146 16.26 12.66 -18.91
CA ALA A 146 17.57 12.67 -19.53
C ALA A 146 17.75 13.81 -20.54
N ASP A 147 16.68 14.24 -21.22
CA ASP A 147 16.73 15.33 -22.19
C ASP A 147 16.77 16.69 -21.50
N PHE A 148 16.08 16.85 -20.36
CA PHE A 148 16.25 18.02 -19.50
C PHE A 148 17.71 18.14 -19.02
N ARG A 149 18.32 17.02 -18.59
CA ARG A 149 19.71 16.97 -18.11
C ARG A 149 20.76 17.31 -19.18
N LYS A 150 20.43 17.19 -20.48
CA LYS A 150 21.31 17.56 -21.60
C LYS A 150 21.27 19.06 -21.94
N GLN A 151 20.36 19.83 -21.37
CA GLN A 151 20.22 21.25 -21.70
C GLN A 151 21.44 22.07 -21.24
N ARG A 152 21.89 23.01 -22.09
CA ARG A 152 23.06 23.87 -21.82
C ARG A 152 22.92 24.71 -20.53
N ARG A 153 21.68 24.99 -20.10
CA ARG A 153 21.36 25.80 -18.92
C ARG A 153 20.61 24.99 -17.83
N VAL A 154 20.88 23.69 -17.72
CA VAL A 154 20.22 22.81 -16.73
C VAL A 154 20.26 23.36 -15.30
N ILE A 155 21.44 23.77 -14.79
CA ILE A 155 21.59 24.23 -13.40
C ILE A 155 20.73 25.47 -13.07
N PRO A 156 20.79 26.58 -13.83
CA PRO A 156 19.94 27.72 -13.56
C PRO A 156 18.45 27.41 -13.79
N SER A 157 18.11 26.60 -14.79
CA SER A 157 16.71 26.20 -15.04
C SER A 157 16.14 25.32 -13.92
N GLU A 158 16.89 24.32 -13.44
CA GLU A 158 16.51 23.47 -12.31
C GLU A 158 16.31 24.30 -11.04
N ARG A 159 17.21 25.27 -10.78
CA ARG A 159 17.07 26.19 -9.66
C ARG A 159 15.80 27.04 -9.76
N GLU A 160 15.51 27.59 -10.94
CA GLU A 160 14.31 28.40 -11.17
C GLU A 160 13.03 27.58 -11.02
N ILE A 161 12.99 26.38 -11.58
CA ILE A 161 11.85 25.45 -11.43
C ILE A 161 11.67 25.08 -9.96
N ARG A 162 12.74 24.72 -9.25
CA ARG A 162 12.65 24.39 -7.82
C ARG A 162 12.17 25.55 -6.96
N THR A 163 12.64 26.75 -7.27
CA THR A 163 12.30 27.95 -6.48
C THR A 163 10.89 28.43 -6.78
N GLU A 164 10.45 28.47 -8.04
CA GLU A 164 9.18 29.09 -8.40
C GLU A 164 8.02 28.10 -8.52
N LEU A 165 8.29 26.85 -8.93
CA LEU A 165 7.24 25.85 -9.21
C LEU A 165 7.13 24.75 -8.15
N LEU A 166 8.21 24.42 -7.44
CA LEU A 166 8.25 23.35 -6.41
C LEU A 166 8.41 23.89 -4.97
N ASP A 167 8.18 25.18 -4.76
CA ASP A 167 8.15 25.77 -3.42
C ASP A 167 6.68 25.91 -2.96
N PRO A 168 6.24 25.19 -1.90
CA PRO A 168 4.86 25.25 -1.44
C PRO A 168 4.46 26.63 -0.91
N GLU A 169 5.41 27.48 -0.50
CA GLU A 169 5.10 28.86 -0.10
C GLU A 169 4.78 29.77 -1.30
N ARG A 170 5.20 29.36 -2.51
CA ARG A 170 5.11 30.19 -3.72
C ARG A 170 4.12 29.66 -4.74
N ASN A 171 3.93 28.34 -4.78
CA ASN A 171 2.99 27.65 -5.65
C ASN A 171 1.92 26.92 -4.80
N PRO A 172 0.74 27.53 -4.60
CA PRO A 172 -0.30 26.96 -3.74
C PRO A 172 -0.95 25.70 -4.34
N TRP A 173 -0.78 25.44 -5.64
CA TRP A 173 -1.35 24.27 -6.32
C TRP A 173 -0.32 23.16 -6.60
N MET A 174 0.85 23.21 -5.96
CA MET A 174 1.88 22.17 -6.08
C MET A 174 1.38 20.75 -5.73
N SER A 175 0.43 20.64 -4.81
CA SER A 175 -0.19 19.38 -4.38
C SER A 175 -1.47 19.02 -5.14
N LYS A 176 -1.95 19.86 -6.06
CA LYS A 176 -3.13 19.57 -6.88
C LYS A 176 -2.79 18.54 -7.97
N GLN A 177 -3.81 17.79 -8.42
CA GLN A 177 -3.68 16.97 -9.61
C GLN A 177 -3.58 17.86 -10.86
N ILE A 178 -2.82 17.43 -11.87
CA ILE A 178 -2.62 18.21 -13.09
C ILE A 178 -3.94 18.53 -13.80
N SER A 179 -4.92 17.61 -13.74
CA SER A 179 -6.26 17.79 -14.29
C SER A 179 -7.11 18.82 -13.55
N GLU A 180 -6.74 19.21 -12.33
CA GLU A 180 -7.45 20.17 -11.49
C GLU A 180 -6.80 21.55 -11.49
N ILE A 181 -5.72 21.75 -12.25
CA ILE A 181 -5.04 23.04 -12.38
C ILE A 181 -5.75 23.80 -13.49
N GLU A 182 -6.36 24.93 -13.13
CA GLU A 182 -7.07 25.80 -14.06
C GLU A 182 -6.14 26.90 -14.61
N ASP A 183 -6.56 27.56 -15.69
CA ASP A 183 -5.78 28.65 -16.30
C ASP A 183 -5.62 29.83 -15.33
N GLU A 184 -6.61 30.06 -14.46
CA GLU A 184 -6.58 31.07 -13.40
C GLU A 184 -5.47 30.81 -12.38
N ASP A 185 -5.24 29.55 -12.01
CA ASP A 185 -4.18 29.13 -11.08
C ASP A 185 -2.79 29.45 -11.68
N VAL A 186 -2.62 29.16 -12.97
CA VAL A 186 -1.38 29.45 -13.72
C VAL A 186 -1.18 30.95 -13.87
N PHE A 187 -2.22 31.69 -14.23
CA PHE A 187 -2.17 33.14 -14.37
C PHE A 187 -1.80 33.82 -13.05
N ALA A 188 -2.41 33.40 -11.95
CA ALA A 188 -2.11 33.93 -10.61
C ALA A 188 -0.65 33.70 -10.23
N LEU A 189 -0.10 32.51 -10.50
CA LEU A 189 1.31 32.20 -10.22
C LEU A 189 2.25 33.08 -11.07
N VAL A 190 1.99 33.22 -12.37
CA VAL A 190 2.80 34.05 -13.27
C VAL A 190 2.75 35.53 -12.87
N ALA A 191 1.57 36.04 -12.50
CA ALA A 191 1.41 37.38 -11.98
C ALA A 191 2.22 37.59 -10.69
N ALA A 192 2.17 36.64 -9.75
CA ALA A 192 2.94 36.69 -8.51
C ALA A 192 4.46 36.64 -8.76
N ILE A 193 4.95 35.86 -9.74
CA ILE A 193 6.37 35.85 -10.14
C ILE A 193 6.78 37.21 -10.70
N ARG A 194 5.95 37.79 -11.58
CA ARG A 194 6.20 39.11 -12.18
C ARG A 194 6.29 40.20 -11.13
N ASP A 195 5.35 40.23 -10.20
CA ASP A 195 5.20 41.29 -9.21
C ASP A 195 6.32 41.26 -8.15
N ARG A 196 6.88 40.08 -7.87
CA ARG A 196 8.03 39.90 -6.95
C ARG A 196 9.33 40.56 -7.42
N LYS A 197 9.37 41.08 -8.66
CA LYS A 197 10.55 41.65 -9.34
C LYS A 197 11.76 40.73 -9.22
N ARG A 198 12.12 40.05 -10.31
CA ARG A 198 13.41 39.37 -10.42
C ARG A 198 14.50 40.40 -10.14
N THR A 199 15.10 40.34 -8.95
CA THR A 199 16.39 40.98 -8.67
C THR A 199 17.35 40.26 -9.61
N TYR A 200 17.42 40.73 -10.85
CA TYR A 200 18.52 40.38 -11.71
C TYR A 200 19.75 40.79 -10.92
N SER A 201 20.50 39.81 -10.42
CA SER A 201 21.94 39.95 -10.32
C SER A 201 22.42 40.12 -11.76
N SER A 202 22.15 41.28 -12.36
CA SER A 202 22.88 41.75 -13.50
C SER A 202 24.31 41.76 -13.00
N GLY A 203 25.07 40.74 -13.37
CA GLY A 203 26.50 40.75 -13.23
C GLY A 203 26.93 42.11 -13.73
N ARG A 204 27.47 42.90 -12.81
CA ARG A 204 28.08 44.19 -13.10
C ARG A 204 29.14 43.89 -14.14
N VAL A 205 28.79 44.06 -15.41
CA VAL A 205 29.81 44.21 -16.45
C VAL A 205 30.53 45.46 -15.99
N LYS A 206 31.73 45.28 -15.40
CA LYS A 206 32.67 46.37 -15.25
C LYS A 206 32.91 46.85 -16.67
N VAL A 207 32.18 47.89 -17.06
CA VAL A 207 32.54 48.72 -18.20
C VAL A 207 33.92 49.24 -17.80
N GLY A 208 34.96 48.61 -18.34
CA GLY A 208 36.33 49.06 -18.11
C GLY A 208 36.38 50.51 -18.55
N ALA A 209 36.77 51.39 -17.62
CA ALA A 209 37.16 52.74 -17.99
C ALA A 209 38.16 52.64 -19.15
N PRO A 210 38.02 53.44 -20.23
CA PRO A 210 38.99 53.42 -21.31
C PRO A 210 40.36 53.78 -20.73
N SER A 211 41.26 52.80 -20.70
CA SER A 211 42.66 52.99 -20.33
C SER A 211 43.30 53.89 -21.37
N ALA A 212 43.61 55.12 -20.98
CA ALA A 212 44.46 56.01 -21.74
C ALA A 212 45.89 55.45 -21.75
N ALA A 213 46.25 54.65 -22.75
CA ALA A 213 47.61 54.20 -22.94
C ALA A 213 47.97 54.02 -24.43
N LYS A 214 48.79 54.97 -24.90
CA LYS A 214 49.85 54.83 -25.91
C LYS A 214 49.43 54.49 -27.34
N LEU A 215 49.25 55.56 -28.12
CA LEU A 215 49.68 55.61 -29.51
C LEU A 215 51.18 55.25 -29.58
N ASN A 216 51.52 54.12 -30.19
CA ASN A 216 52.86 53.87 -30.74
C ASN A 216 52.77 52.82 -31.86
N GLY A 217 53.02 53.28 -33.09
CA GLY A 217 53.67 52.51 -34.16
C GLY A 217 52.96 51.27 -34.70
N CYS A 218 51.95 51.45 -35.55
CA CYS A 218 51.52 50.39 -36.47
C CYS A 218 52.36 50.48 -37.76
N ALA A 219 53.39 49.63 -37.85
CA ALA A 219 54.19 49.46 -39.05
C ALA A 219 53.36 48.72 -40.11
N MET A 220 53.29 49.31 -41.30
CA MET A 220 52.66 48.77 -42.51
C MET A 220 53.28 47.41 -42.89
N SER A 221 52.53 46.33 -42.70
CA SER A 221 52.82 45.02 -43.33
C SER A 221 51.86 44.80 -44.49
N LYS A 222 52.44 44.58 -45.66
CA LYS A 222 51.80 44.56 -46.99
C LYS A 222 50.76 43.42 -47.13
N PRO A 223 49.66 43.63 -47.88
CA PRO A 223 48.68 42.58 -48.16
C PRO A 223 49.27 41.50 -49.10
N LYS A 224 49.18 40.23 -48.68
CA LYS A 224 49.44 39.07 -49.54
C LYS A 224 48.32 38.93 -50.58
N ALA A 225 48.71 38.87 -51.85
CA ALA A 225 47.82 38.64 -52.98
C ALA A 225 47.17 37.24 -52.90
N VAL A 226 45.85 37.20 -53.10
CA VAL A 226 45.06 35.97 -53.26
C VAL A 226 44.95 35.66 -54.76
N PRO A 227 45.33 34.47 -55.25
CA PRO A 227 45.19 34.13 -56.66
C PRO A 227 43.73 33.82 -57.04
N LEU A 228 43.30 34.43 -58.14
CA LEU A 228 41.99 34.26 -58.78
C LEU A 228 41.83 32.82 -59.32
N ARG A 229 40.73 32.18 -58.91
CA ARG A 229 40.29 30.87 -59.40
C ARG A 229 39.69 31.04 -60.79
N THR A 230 40.24 30.39 -61.80
CA THR A 230 39.66 30.30 -63.15
C THR A 230 38.46 29.35 -63.18
N PRO A 231 37.41 29.64 -63.96
CA PRO A 231 36.28 28.74 -64.15
C PRO A 231 36.65 27.61 -65.13
N ARG A 232 36.31 26.37 -64.77
CA ARG A 232 36.37 25.22 -65.68
C ARG A 232 35.29 25.36 -66.76
N ARG A 233 35.69 25.15 -68.02
CA ARG A 233 34.79 24.77 -69.13
C ARG A 233 34.54 23.27 -69.08
#